data_AF-A0A9W8TD82-F1
#
_entry.id   AF-A0A9W8TD82-F1
#
_cell.length_a   1.000
_cell.length_b   1.000
_cell.length_c   1.000
_cell.angle_alpha   90.00
_cell.angle_beta   90.00
_cell.angle_gamma   90.00
#
_symmetry.space_group_name_H-M   'P 1'
#
loop_
_entity.id
_entity.type
_entity.pdbx_description
1 polymer ?
#
loop_
_entity_poly.entity_id
_entity_poly.type
_entity_poly.pdbx_seq_one_letter_code
_entity_poly.pdbx_strand_id
1 'polypeptide(L)'
;MTGGTRSLQQKSSILARTLRALEPGDAEAMLTEIYVNVTETLRRLTTQVKLLLDITSSLDYDSSIAAHQTQELYKAIDLPRLLGQAVDIAQDRIVKLLRVRSEQSMRLSRVWFLRYFSLNLGFVSECESISGQSGIALETVVNGQIKDFIQQHGVESDRWEARDFTEDDSAKLNWILSCSTTYPTEQSDSLKIWIPCYDGHPESGEASDPQTSDGRKAKTRRSACIGEQVFVLPNSAILCMNGLSHFLQLISGMPSMAADISTSLVFHLRHFNACCTRLVLDAGARQSAGLKNITSKHLALASQALAFIAALTSHVREFVRRYAGRGATPLRVVEFDEVKRLYQEQESRMNDKLVDIISRLAQAHVKVLKHIGWDNGQKDVHPYMATLVKDTTSLHCILTKKMPKGTVATVMVPVFLIYKAQFGQAFQEMGAVTESGRDR
;
A
#
# COMPACT_ATOMS: atom_id res chain seq x y z
N MET A 1 -34.27 -47.22 9.65
CA MET A 1 -33.74 -45.84 9.72
C MET A 1 -32.28 -45.87 9.30
N THR A 2 -32.02 -45.71 8.00
CA THR A 2 -30.73 -45.98 7.38
C THR A 2 -29.87 -44.71 7.34
N GLY A 3 -28.81 -44.68 8.16
CA GLY A 3 -27.75 -43.69 8.08
C GLY A 3 -26.96 -43.85 6.78
N GLY A 4 -27.32 -43.08 5.75
CA GLY A 4 -26.55 -42.99 4.52
C GLY A 4 -25.23 -42.29 4.77
N THR A 5 -24.13 -43.02 4.64
CA THR A 5 -22.76 -42.50 4.68
C THR A 5 -22.59 -41.46 3.55
N ARG A 6 -22.70 -40.17 3.89
CA ARG A 6 -22.48 -39.06 2.93
C ARG A 6 -21.12 -39.23 2.25
N SER A 7 -21.06 -39.03 0.93
CA SER A 7 -19.81 -39.18 0.18
C SER A 7 -18.75 -38.17 0.67
N LEU A 8 -17.47 -38.52 0.58
CA LEU A 8 -16.36 -37.64 0.98
C LEU A 8 -16.45 -36.25 0.32
N GLN A 9 -16.93 -36.19 -0.92
CA GLN A 9 -17.12 -34.96 -1.68
C GLN A 9 -18.29 -34.11 -1.16
N GLN A 10 -19.36 -34.74 -0.66
CA GLN A 10 -20.46 -34.03 0.00
C GLN A 10 -20.04 -33.48 1.37
N LYS A 11 -19.21 -34.23 2.11
CA LYS A 11 -18.66 -33.76 3.39
C LYS A 11 -17.74 -32.55 3.19
N SER A 12 -16.87 -32.57 2.17
CA SER A 12 -15.98 -31.45 1.88
C SER A 12 -16.72 -30.19 1.39
N SER A 13 -17.79 -30.35 0.59
CA SER A 13 -18.59 -29.20 0.14
C SER A 13 -19.38 -28.56 1.27
N ILE A 14 -19.94 -29.36 2.18
CA ILE A 14 -20.62 -28.86 3.38
C ILE A 14 -19.63 -28.12 4.27
N LEU A 15 -18.45 -28.69 4.52
CA LEU A 15 -17.40 -28.04 5.31
C LEU A 15 -16.99 -26.71 4.69
N ALA A 16 -16.72 -26.66 3.38
CA ALA A 16 -16.35 -25.41 2.71
C ALA A 16 -17.43 -24.34 2.84
N ARG A 17 -18.72 -24.72 2.78
CA ARG A 17 -19.83 -23.79 2.98
C ARG A 17 -19.88 -23.28 4.42
N THR A 18 -19.75 -24.16 5.41
CA THR A 18 -19.70 -23.77 6.84
C THR A 18 -18.52 -22.84 7.09
N LEU A 19 -17.35 -23.18 6.57
CA LEU A 19 -16.15 -22.36 6.68
C LEU A 19 -16.35 -20.98 6.08
N ARG A 20 -17.09 -20.81 4.97
CA ARG A 20 -17.37 -19.48 4.39
C ARG A 20 -18.43 -18.69 5.14
N ALA A 21 -19.31 -19.36 5.88
CA ALA A 21 -20.42 -18.73 6.59
C ALA A 21 -20.01 -18.11 7.94
N LEU A 22 -18.81 -18.42 8.45
CA LEU A 22 -18.36 -17.90 9.74
C LEU A 22 -18.07 -16.39 9.69
N GLU A 23 -18.56 -15.71 10.72
CA GLU A 23 -18.29 -14.30 10.98
C GLU A 23 -16.80 -14.07 11.31
N PRO A 24 -16.30 -12.82 11.20
CA PRO A 24 -14.89 -12.52 11.45
C PRO A 24 -14.38 -13.00 12.82
N GLY A 25 -15.16 -12.78 13.88
CA GLY A 25 -14.82 -13.19 15.24
C GLY A 25 -14.72 -14.72 15.38
N ASP A 26 -15.72 -15.46 14.89
CA ASP A 26 -15.72 -16.93 14.94
C ASP A 26 -14.57 -17.54 14.13
N ALA A 27 -14.25 -16.93 12.99
CA ALA A 27 -13.15 -17.37 12.15
C ALA A 27 -11.78 -17.13 12.82
N GLU A 28 -11.60 -15.98 13.47
CA GLU A 28 -10.41 -15.70 14.26
C GLU A 28 -10.26 -16.67 15.43
N ALA A 29 -11.35 -16.94 16.17
CA ALA A 29 -11.36 -17.89 17.28
C ALA A 29 -10.96 -19.29 16.81
N MET A 30 -11.54 -19.77 15.69
CA MET A 30 -11.17 -21.06 15.10
C MET A 30 -9.70 -21.10 14.69
N LEU A 31 -9.20 -20.07 13.98
CA LEU A 31 -7.80 -20.04 13.55
C LEU A 31 -6.86 -20.03 14.76
N THR A 32 -7.20 -19.26 15.80
CA THR A 32 -6.44 -19.21 17.06
C THR A 32 -6.38 -20.58 17.72
N GLU A 33 -7.53 -21.25 17.87
CA GLU A 33 -7.61 -22.59 18.46
C GLU A 33 -6.79 -23.61 17.65
N ILE A 34 -6.92 -23.59 16.32
CA ILE A 34 -6.14 -24.48 15.44
C ILE A 34 -4.65 -24.20 15.58
N TYR A 35 -4.23 -22.93 15.51
CA TYR A 35 -2.81 -22.54 15.55
C TYR A 35 -2.18 -22.89 16.89
N VAL A 36 -2.86 -22.63 18.01
CA VAL A 36 -2.39 -23.01 19.34
C VAL A 36 -2.28 -24.53 19.47
N ASN A 37 -3.31 -25.29 19.07
CA ASN A 37 -3.30 -26.74 19.19
C ASN A 37 -2.21 -27.40 18.33
N VAL A 38 -2.02 -26.91 17.10
CA VAL A 38 -0.98 -27.41 16.18
C VAL A 38 0.41 -27.08 16.73
N THR A 39 0.68 -25.82 17.08
CA THR A 39 2.01 -25.42 17.59
C THR A 39 2.34 -26.11 18.91
N GLU A 40 1.37 -26.27 19.82
CA GLU A 40 1.55 -27.00 21.08
C GLU A 40 1.81 -28.49 20.85
N THR A 41 1.10 -29.12 19.91
CA THR A 41 1.34 -30.53 19.55
C THR A 41 2.75 -30.72 18.99
N LEU A 42 3.20 -29.82 18.13
CA LEU A 42 4.55 -29.85 17.57
C LEU A 42 5.62 -29.65 18.66
N ARG A 43 5.44 -28.71 19.59
CA ARG A 43 6.35 -28.51 20.73
C ARG A 43 6.41 -29.74 21.64
N ARG A 44 5.26 -30.35 21.94
CA ARG A 44 5.19 -31.60 22.72
C ARG A 44 5.92 -32.74 22.04
N LEU A 45 5.75 -32.88 20.73
CA LEU A 45 6.49 -33.86 19.93
C LEU A 45 8.00 -33.60 20.01
N THR A 46 8.44 -32.34 19.87
CA THR A 46 9.85 -31.96 20.03
C THR A 46 10.38 -32.37 21.41
N THR A 47 9.65 -32.10 22.49
CA THR A 47 10.04 -32.50 23.85
C THR A 47 10.10 -34.01 24.02
N GLN A 48 9.10 -34.75 23.52
CA GLN A 48 9.07 -36.21 23.61
C GLN A 48 10.24 -36.85 22.86
N VAL A 49 10.58 -36.35 21.66
CA VAL A 49 11.72 -36.88 20.91
C VAL A 49 13.05 -36.53 21.59
N LYS A 50 13.18 -35.31 22.14
CA LYS A 50 14.37 -34.95 22.95
C LYS A 50 14.54 -35.87 24.16
N LEU A 51 13.46 -36.14 24.90
CA LEU A 51 13.49 -37.07 26.04
C LEU A 51 13.89 -38.50 25.60
N LEU A 52 13.37 -38.99 24.48
CA LEU A 52 13.75 -40.30 23.95
C LEU A 52 15.24 -40.34 23.58
N LEU A 53 15.76 -39.28 22.96
CA LEU A 53 17.18 -39.15 22.64
C LEU A 53 18.03 -39.09 23.91
N ASP A 54 17.62 -38.32 24.92
CA ASP A 54 18.32 -38.20 26.21
C ASP A 54 18.35 -39.55 26.94
N ILE A 55 17.23 -40.27 27.01
CA ILE A 55 17.15 -41.61 27.62
C ILE A 55 18.09 -42.55 26.88
N THR A 56 18.01 -42.59 25.54
CA THR A 56 18.87 -43.44 24.69
C THR A 56 20.36 -43.09 24.86
N SER A 57 20.68 -41.82 25.09
CA SER A 57 22.06 -41.35 25.36
C SER A 57 22.58 -41.77 26.73
N SER A 58 21.69 -41.89 27.73
CA SER A 58 22.01 -42.23 29.12
C SER A 58 22.08 -43.73 29.38
N LEU A 59 21.64 -44.54 28.42
CA LEU A 59 21.85 -45.99 28.44
C LEU A 59 23.34 -46.26 28.18
N ASP A 60 24.13 -46.35 29.25
CA ASP A 60 25.50 -46.86 29.20
C ASP A 60 25.48 -48.31 28.73
N TYR A 61 25.95 -48.52 27.51
CA TYR A 61 26.07 -49.84 26.92
C TYR A 61 27.51 -50.35 27.09
N ASP A 62 27.72 -51.25 28.04
CA ASP A 62 29.01 -51.96 28.27
C ASP A 62 29.45 -52.87 27.11
N SER A 63 28.77 -52.83 25.95
CA SER A 63 29.11 -53.67 24.79
C SER A 63 29.16 -52.86 23.49
N SER A 64 30.23 -53.10 22.71
CA SER A 64 30.49 -52.51 21.37
C SER A 64 29.32 -52.67 20.38
N ILE A 65 28.50 -53.71 20.53
CA ILE A 65 27.34 -53.99 19.68
C ILE A 65 26.22 -52.97 19.91
N ALA A 66 25.99 -52.54 21.14
CA ALA A 66 24.91 -51.62 21.45
C ALA A 66 25.29 -50.15 21.20
N ALA A 67 26.57 -49.79 21.24
CA ALA A 67 27.04 -48.49 20.73
C ALA A 67 26.74 -48.31 19.22
N HIS A 68 26.90 -49.37 18.42
CA HIS A 68 26.52 -49.35 17.00
C HIS A 68 25.01 -49.22 16.79
N GLN A 69 24.19 -49.88 17.61
CA GLN A 69 22.71 -49.77 17.54
C GLN A 69 22.20 -48.39 17.97
N THR A 70 22.81 -47.78 18.98
CA THR A 70 22.49 -46.40 19.40
C THR A 70 22.83 -45.40 18.30
N GLN A 71 24.00 -45.52 17.66
CA GLN A 71 24.38 -44.70 16.51
C GLN A 71 23.40 -44.84 15.32
N GLU A 72 22.88 -46.04 15.07
CA GLU A 72 21.83 -46.29 14.06
C GLU A 72 20.48 -45.66 14.46
N LEU A 73 20.10 -45.69 15.73
CA LEU A 73 18.89 -45.04 16.25
C LEU A 73 18.98 -43.51 16.17
N TYR A 74 20.13 -42.91 16.46
CA TYR A 74 20.39 -41.48 16.25
C TYR A 74 20.29 -41.07 14.77
N LYS A 75 20.67 -41.97 13.84
CA LYS A 75 20.48 -41.77 12.40
C LYS A 75 19.03 -42.01 11.96
N ALA A 76 18.28 -42.87 12.65
CA ALA A 76 16.90 -43.19 12.34
C ALA A 76 15.91 -42.11 12.82
N ILE A 77 16.20 -41.45 13.96
CA ILE A 77 15.42 -40.34 14.50
C ILE A 77 16.01 -39.02 13.99
N ASP A 78 15.79 -38.73 12.71
CA ASP A 78 16.07 -37.42 12.13
C ASP A 78 14.99 -36.43 12.56
N LEU A 79 15.11 -35.93 13.79
CA LEU A 79 14.16 -35.02 14.43
C LEU A 79 13.91 -33.74 13.59
N PRO A 80 14.93 -33.04 13.04
CA PRO A 80 14.71 -31.91 12.15
C PRO A 80 13.85 -32.28 10.93
N ARG A 81 14.10 -33.43 10.30
CA ARG A 81 13.30 -33.87 9.14
C ARG A 81 11.87 -34.24 9.51
N LEU A 82 11.66 -34.91 10.64
CA LEU A 82 10.31 -35.27 11.12
C LEU A 82 9.50 -34.02 11.47
N LEU A 83 10.10 -33.06 12.18
CA LEU A 83 9.45 -31.79 12.52
C LEU A 83 9.18 -30.95 11.27
N GLY A 84 10.10 -30.90 10.32
CA GLY A 84 9.90 -30.25 9.02
C GLY A 84 8.68 -30.81 8.29
N GLN A 85 8.60 -32.13 8.14
CA GLN A 85 7.46 -32.79 7.50
C GLN A 85 6.14 -32.55 8.23
N ALA A 86 6.14 -32.56 9.57
CA ALA A 86 4.95 -32.30 10.36
C ALA A 86 4.46 -30.85 10.20
N VAL A 87 5.40 -29.89 10.19
CA VAL A 87 5.12 -28.47 9.92
C VAL A 87 4.60 -28.28 8.50
N ASP A 88 5.23 -28.89 7.49
CA ASP A 88 4.80 -28.80 6.08
C ASP A 88 3.36 -29.29 5.92
N ILE A 89 3.03 -30.45 6.51
CA ILE A 89 1.67 -30.99 6.47
C ILE A 89 0.69 -30.02 7.14
N ALA A 90 1.05 -29.47 8.30
CA ALA A 90 0.18 -28.52 9.00
C ALA A 90 -0.05 -27.26 8.16
N GLN A 91 1.01 -26.64 7.65
CA GLN A 91 0.93 -25.44 6.81
C GLN A 91 0.14 -25.70 5.52
N ASP A 92 0.29 -26.86 4.88
CA ASP A 92 -0.49 -27.24 3.69
C ASP A 92 -2.00 -27.33 3.98
N ARG A 93 -2.38 -27.78 5.18
CA ARG A 93 -3.78 -27.82 5.61
C ARG A 93 -4.30 -26.42 5.91
N ILE A 94 -3.51 -25.58 6.55
CA ILE A 94 -3.86 -24.17 6.78
C ILE A 94 -4.01 -23.43 5.46
N VAL A 95 -3.09 -23.59 4.51
CA VAL A 95 -3.19 -23.00 3.16
C VAL A 95 -4.51 -23.36 2.49
N LYS A 96 -4.95 -24.63 2.58
CA LYS A 96 -6.25 -25.06 2.03
C LYS A 96 -7.42 -24.37 2.73
N LEU A 97 -7.36 -24.24 4.07
CA LEU A 97 -8.36 -23.52 4.87
C LEU A 97 -8.44 -22.04 4.45
N LEU A 98 -7.31 -21.34 4.36
CA LEU A 98 -7.26 -19.92 3.98
C LEU A 98 -7.77 -19.70 2.55
N ARG A 99 -7.46 -20.62 1.61
CA ARG A 99 -7.96 -20.55 0.23
C ARG A 99 -9.48 -20.69 0.13
N VAL A 100 -10.11 -21.49 1.00
CA VAL A 100 -11.57 -21.64 1.01
C VAL A 100 -12.28 -20.35 1.45
N ARG A 101 -11.65 -19.60 2.36
CA ARG A 101 -12.15 -18.33 2.92
C ARG A 101 -11.59 -17.08 2.24
N SER A 102 -10.84 -17.20 1.13
CA SER A 102 -10.14 -16.06 0.52
C SER A 102 -11.07 -14.89 0.22
N GLU A 103 -12.24 -15.16 -0.34
CA GLU A 103 -13.25 -14.13 -0.66
C GLU A 103 -13.75 -13.39 0.58
N GLN A 104 -13.95 -14.11 1.69
CA GLN A 104 -14.38 -13.55 2.96
C GLN A 104 -13.25 -12.73 3.59
N SER A 105 -12.02 -13.27 3.58
CA SER A 105 -10.83 -12.57 4.09
C SER A 105 -10.58 -11.26 3.34
N MET A 106 -10.83 -11.22 2.02
CA MET A 106 -10.70 -10.00 1.21
C MET A 106 -11.76 -8.94 1.53
N ARG A 107 -12.91 -9.33 2.11
CA ARG A 107 -14.04 -8.44 2.48
C ARG A 107 -14.04 -8.01 3.95
N LEU A 108 -13.04 -8.41 4.74
CA LEU A 108 -12.95 -8.03 6.14
C LEU A 108 -12.84 -6.51 6.31
N SER A 109 -13.29 -5.98 7.44
CA SER A 109 -12.94 -4.61 7.80
C SER A 109 -11.43 -4.50 7.99
N ARG A 110 -10.90 -3.27 7.95
CA ARG A 110 -9.46 -3.03 8.13
C ARG A 110 -8.93 -3.65 9.43
N VAL A 111 -9.65 -3.49 10.54
CA VAL A 111 -9.25 -4.02 11.85
C VAL A 111 -9.21 -5.56 11.82
N TRP A 112 -10.27 -6.19 11.31
CA TRP A 112 -10.36 -7.65 11.21
C TRP A 112 -9.30 -8.24 10.27
N PHE A 113 -9.02 -7.57 9.14
CA PHE A 113 -7.99 -8.02 8.22
C PHE A 113 -6.59 -7.99 8.85
N LEU A 114 -6.29 -6.99 9.67
CA LEU A 114 -5.00 -6.88 10.35
C LEU A 114 -4.84 -7.94 11.43
N ARG A 115 -5.88 -8.24 12.19
CA ARG A 115 -5.86 -9.33 13.18
C ARG A 115 -5.68 -10.68 12.49
N TYR A 116 -6.43 -10.92 11.43
CA TYR A 116 -6.25 -12.09 10.56
C TYR A 116 -4.81 -12.20 10.04
N PHE A 117 -4.25 -11.11 9.51
CA PHE A 117 -2.88 -11.11 9.00
C PHE A 117 -1.85 -11.36 10.10
N SER A 118 -1.98 -10.70 11.25
CA SER A 118 -1.12 -10.87 12.42
C SER A 118 -1.11 -12.32 12.90
N LEU A 119 -2.30 -12.94 12.98
CA LEU A 119 -2.48 -14.30 13.43
C LEU A 119 -1.80 -15.32 12.49
N ASN A 120 -1.95 -15.13 11.18
CA ASN A 120 -1.31 -15.99 10.18
C ASN A 120 0.21 -15.89 10.20
N LEU A 121 0.73 -14.67 10.32
CA LEU A 121 2.16 -14.45 10.45
C LEU A 121 2.70 -15.06 11.75
N GLY A 122 2.08 -14.79 12.90
CA GLY A 122 2.47 -15.38 14.17
C GLY A 122 2.57 -16.91 14.11
N PHE A 123 1.62 -17.58 13.44
CA PHE A 123 1.68 -19.02 13.24
C PHE A 123 2.85 -19.49 12.37
N VAL A 124 3.18 -18.78 11.29
CA VAL A 124 4.37 -19.06 10.46
C VAL A 124 5.64 -18.95 11.30
N SER A 125 5.77 -17.89 12.10
CA SER A 125 6.94 -17.69 12.98
C SER A 125 7.09 -18.80 14.00
N GLU A 126 5.98 -19.25 14.60
CA GLU A 126 6.00 -20.35 15.56
C GLU A 126 6.39 -21.68 14.90
N CYS A 127 5.90 -21.94 13.69
CA CYS A 127 6.31 -23.11 12.91
C CYS A 127 7.81 -23.09 12.60
N GLU A 128 8.33 -21.95 12.14
CA GLU A 128 9.75 -21.78 11.82
C GLU A 128 10.62 -21.93 13.08
N SER A 129 10.19 -21.41 14.23
CA SER A 129 10.90 -21.61 15.49
C SER A 129 10.98 -23.08 15.93
N ILE A 130 10.04 -23.92 15.50
CA ILE A 130 9.99 -25.34 15.88
C ILE A 130 10.79 -26.21 14.89
N SER A 131 10.63 -26.01 13.57
CA SER A 131 11.27 -26.85 12.55
C SER A 131 12.56 -26.28 11.96
N GLY A 132 12.82 -24.98 12.11
CA GLY A 132 13.89 -24.27 11.42
C GLY A 132 13.66 -24.08 9.92
N GLN A 133 12.47 -24.41 9.40
CA GLN A 133 12.09 -24.26 8.00
C GLN A 133 11.11 -23.09 7.84
N SER A 134 11.39 -22.20 6.89
CA SER A 134 10.50 -21.08 6.55
C SER A 134 9.25 -21.58 5.82
N GLY A 135 8.09 -21.06 6.22
CA GLY A 135 6.78 -21.47 5.73
C GLY A 135 6.36 -20.79 4.43
N ILE A 136 7.21 -20.90 3.39
CA ILE A 136 7.10 -20.12 2.13
C ILE A 136 5.71 -20.24 1.47
N ALA A 137 5.11 -21.44 1.48
CA ALA A 137 3.81 -21.66 0.84
C ALA A 137 2.68 -20.88 1.52
N LEU A 138 2.68 -20.85 2.85
CA LEU A 138 1.69 -20.12 3.64
C LEU A 138 1.92 -18.61 3.53
N GLU A 139 3.17 -18.16 3.66
CA GLU A 139 3.56 -16.77 3.45
C GLU A 139 3.12 -16.25 2.07
N THR A 140 3.34 -17.03 1.01
CA THR A 140 2.95 -16.66 -0.35
C THR A 140 1.44 -16.44 -0.47
N VAL A 141 0.63 -17.30 0.16
CA VAL A 141 -0.83 -17.19 0.13
C VAL A 141 -1.30 -15.97 0.92
N VAL A 142 -0.75 -15.75 2.12
CA VAL A 142 -1.10 -14.61 2.96
C VAL A 142 -0.71 -13.30 2.26
N ASN A 143 0.49 -13.24 1.65
CA ASN A 143 0.94 -12.09 0.85
C ASN A 143 0.06 -11.84 -0.38
N GLY A 144 -0.42 -12.90 -1.04
CA GLY A 144 -1.41 -12.79 -2.10
C GLY A 144 -2.73 -12.17 -1.61
N GLN A 145 -3.21 -12.57 -0.43
CA GLN A 145 -4.43 -12.01 0.14
C GLN A 145 -4.27 -10.54 0.57
N ILE A 146 -3.09 -10.13 1.03
CA ILE A 146 -2.77 -8.70 1.27
C ILE A 146 -2.92 -7.91 -0.03
N LYS A 147 -2.34 -8.40 -1.12
CA LYS A 147 -2.45 -7.77 -2.43
C LYS A 147 -3.91 -7.58 -2.83
N ASP A 148 -4.70 -8.64 -2.74
CA ASP A 148 -6.09 -8.62 -3.19
C ASP A 148 -6.96 -7.74 -2.27
N PHE A 149 -6.70 -7.77 -0.95
CA PHE A 149 -7.35 -6.89 0.02
C PHE A 149 -7.07 -5.41 -0.28
N ILE A 150 -5.81 -5.05 -0.54
CA ILE A 150 -5.43 -3.68 -0.94
C ILE A 150 -6.11 -3.32 -2.27
N GLN A 151 -6.19 -4.24 -3.23
CA GLN A 151 -6.84 -3.96 -4.51
C GLN A 151 -8.34 -3.68 -4.34
N GLN A 152 -9.02 -4.44 -3.47
CA GLN A 152 -10.44 -4.26 -3.20
C GLN A 152 -10.75 -2.99 -2.38
N HIS A 153 -9.87 -2.58 -1.47
CA HIS A 153 -10.12 -1.50 -0.52
C HIS A 153 -9.29 -0.22 -0.73
N GLY A 154 -8.34 -0.19 -1.66
CA GLY A 154 -7.16 0.67 -1.48
C GLY A 154 -7.02 1.90 -2.37
N VAL A 155 -7.24 1.83 -3.69
CA VAL A 155 -6.80 2.92 -4.59
C VAL A 155 -7.61 3.05 -5.89
N GLU A 156 -8.10 1.94 -6.45
CA GLU A 156 -8.69 1.94 -7.80
C GLU A 156 -10.08 2.58 -7.88
N SER A 157 -10.80 2.63 -6.76
CA SER A 157 -12.14 3.23 -6.63
C SER A 157 -12.11 4.70 -6.18
N ASP A 158 -10.94 5.29 -5.96
CA ASP A 158 -10.83 6.68 -5.52
C ASP A 158 -11.22 7.66 -6.62
N ARG A 159 -11.95 8.70 -6.22
CA ARG A 159 -12.36 9.82 -7.09
C ARG A 159 -11.25 10.87 -7.23
N TRP A 160 -10.14 10.71 -6.53
CA TRP A 160 -8.98 11.63 -6.56
C TRP A 160 -9.38 13.06 -6.22
N GLU A 161 -10.20 13.19 -5.20
CA GLU A 161 -10.63 14.47 -4.63
C GLU A 161 -9.84 14.77 -3.35
N ALA A 162 -9.57 16.05 -3.10
CA ALA A 162 -8.82 16.45 -1.92
C ALA A 162 -9.65 16.21 -0.65
N ARG A 163 -9.13 15.34 0.22
CA ARG A 163 -9.72 15.02 1.52
C ARG A 163 -9.05 15.85 2.60
N ASP A 164 -9.81 16.22 3.61
CA ASP A 164 -9.27 16.88 4.79
C ASP A 164 -8.69 15.82 5.72
N PHE A 165 -7.57 16.15 6.36
CA PHE A 165 -6.89 15.25 7.30
C PHE A 165 -7.65 15.21 8.62
N THR A 166 -7.99 14.01 9.09
CA THR A 166 -8.64 13.81 10.40
C THR A 166 -7.60 13.85 11.53
N GLU A 167 -8.06 13.98 12.78
CA GLU A 167 -7.16 13.93 13.95
C GLU A 167 -6.45 12.58 14.07
N ASP A 168 -7.15 11.49 13.76
CA ASP A 168 -6.60 10.13 13.70
C ASP A 168 -5.52 10.00 12.62
N ASP A 169 -5.77 10.56 11.42
CA ASP A 169 -4.78 10.54 10.33
C ASP A 169 -3.52 11.35 10.73
N SER A 170 -3.70 12.52 11.38
CA SER A 170 -2.59 13.32 11.91
C SER A 170 -1.78 12.58 12.98
N ALA A 171 -2.46 11.88 13.89
CA ALA A 171 -1.80 11.07 14.91
C ALA A 171 -0.97 9.94 14.28
N LYS A 172 -1.53 9.21 13.31
CA LYS A 172 -0.82 8.16 12.57
C LYS A 172 0.36 8.69 11.77
N LEU A 173 0.21 9.84 11.11
CA LEU A 173 1.30 10.49 10.38
C LEU A 173 2.45 10.85 11.32
N ASN A 174 2.16 11.54 12.43
CA ASN A 174 3.17 11.91 13.42
C ASN A 174 3.86 10.67 14.01
N TRP A 175 3.09 9.60 14.26
CA TRP A 175 3.63 8.33 14.70
C TRP A 175 4.61 7.75 13.67
N ILE A 176 4.24 7.65 12.39
CA ILE A 176 5.14 7.18 11.31
C ILE A 176 6.42 8.03 11.24
N LEU A 177 6.32 9.35 11.38
CA LEU A 177 7.49 10.23 11.36
C LEU A 177 8.40 9.95 12.56
N SER A 178 7.83 9.73 13.75
CA SER A 178 8.55 9.40 14.98
C SER A 178 9.22 8.02 14.96
N CYS A 179 8.74 7.09 14.12
CA CYS A 179 9.34 5.76 13.96
C CYS A 179 10.81 5.82 13.51
N SER A 180 11.23 6.90 12.85
CA SER A 180 12.64 7.12 12.49
C SER A 180 13.55 7.51 13.65
N THR A 181 13.01 7.87 14.82
CA THR A 181 13.78 8.37 15.97
C THR A 181 13.53 7.60 17.25
N THR A 182 12.32 7.09 17.47
CA THR A 182 11.89 6.48 18.73
C THR A 182 11.41 5.04 18.52
N TYR A 183 11.75 4.14 19.44
CA TYR A 183 11.14 2.81 19.51
C TYR A 183 9.70 2.96 20.03
N PRO A 184 8.67 2.54 19.28
CA PRO A 184 7.29 2.62 19.75
C PRO A 184 7.13 1.80 21.02
N THR A 185 6.81 2.46 22.14
CA THR A 185 6.60 1.82 23.45
C THR A 185 5.14 1.41 23.65
N GLU A 186 4.22 2.01 22.89
CA GLU A 186 2.79 1.70 22.94
C GLU A 186 2.39 0.87 21.71
N GLN A 187 2.31 -0.44 21.92
CA GLN A 187 1.71 -1.37 20.97
C GLN A 187 0.22 -1.02 20.81
N SER A 188 -0.20 -0.65 19.59
CA SER A 188 -1.60 -0.43 19.25
C SER A 188 -2.44 -1.63 19.71
N ASP A 189 -3.50 -1.37 20.48
CA ASP A 189 -4.39 -2.40 21.03
C ASP A 189 -4.99 -3.30 19.93
N SER A 190 -5.09 -2.79 18.69
CA SER A 190 -5.58 -3.54 17.54
C SER A 190 -4.70 -4.74 17.14
N LEU A 191 -3.41 -4.75 17.49
CA LEU A 191 -2.49 -5.88 17.26
C LEU A 191 -2.46 -6.89 18.40
N LYS A 192 -3.02 -6.54 19.56
CA LYS A 192 -3.12 -7.44 20.70
C LYS A 192 -4.30 -8.37 20.43
N ILE A 193 -4.02 -9.52 19.80
CA ILE A 193 -5.04 -10.55 19.49
C ILE A 193 -5.80 -10.96 20.76
N TRP A 194 -5.13 -10.94 21.92
CA TRP A 194 -5.69 -11.21 23.24
C TRP A 194 -6.65 -10.14 23.78
N ILE A 195 -6.79 -8.97 23.13
CA ILE A 195 -7.83 -7.99 23.43
C ILE A 195 -9.03 -8.29 22.52
N PRO A 196 -10.23 -8.56 23.09
CA PRO A 196 -11.44 -8.73 22.30
C PRO A 196 -11.75 -7.49 21.46
N CYS A 197 -11.92 -7.69 20.15
CA CYS A 197 -12.42 -6.63 19.27
C CYS A 197 -13.94 -6.57 19.43
N TYR A 198 -14.45 -5.48 20.01
CA TYR A 198 -15.89 -5.21 20.01
C TYR A 198 -16.24 -4.48 18.71
N ASP A 199 -17.16 -5.03 17.91
CA ASP A 199 -17.70 -4.41 16.69
C ASP A 199 -18.44 -3.07 16.94
N GLY A 200 -18.41 -2.57 18.19
CA GLY A 200 -19.06 -1.33 18.64
C GLY A 200 -18.17 -0.09 18.62
N HIS A 201 -16.94 -0.13 18.07
CA HIS A 201 -16.28 1.12 17.71
C HIS A 201 -16.87 1.57 16.38
N PRO A 202 -17.65 2.66 16.33
CA PRO A 202 -18.19 3.09 15.08
C PRO A 202 -17.00 3.49 14.20
N GLU A 203 -16.87 2.89 13.03
CA GLU A 203 -16.46 3.68 11.87
C GLU A 203 -17.60 4.68 11.58
N SER A 204 -17.90 5.60 12.50
CA SER A 204 -18.76 6.76 12.26
C SER A 204 -17.94 7.78 11.49
N GLY A 205 -17.67 7.43 10.24
CA GLY A 205 -17.59 8.38 9.15
C GLY A 205 -18.93 8.42 8.42
N GLU A 206 -20.05 8.35 9.14
CA GLU A 206 -21.32 8.77 8.56
C GLU A 206 -21.19 10.25 8.22
N ALA A 207 -21.30 10.55 6.93
CA ALA A 207 -21.38 11.89 6.42
C ALA A 207 -22.51 12.62 7.15
N SER A 208 -22.14 13.49 8.09
CA SER A 208 -23.07 14.46 8.64
C SER A 208 -23.42 15.42 7.51
N ASP A 209 -24.63 15.29 6.99
CA ASP A 209 -25.25 16.25 6.09
C ASP A 209 -25.36 17.59 6.83
N PRO A 210 -24.76 18.70 6.37
CA PRO A 210 -24.88 19.96 7.06
C PRO A 210 -26.23 20.59 6.72
N GLN A 211 -27.22 20.35 7.58
CA GLN A 211 -28.40 21.21 7.64
C GLN A 211 -27.96 22.63 8.05
N THR A 212 -28.23 23.54 7.11
CA THR A 212 -28.27 25.00 7.19
C THR A 212 -28.31 25.63 8.59
N SER A 213 -27.25 26.38 8.94
CA SER A 213 -27.39 27.68 9.62
C SER A 213 -26.16 28.56 9.38
N ASP A 214 -26.44 29.83 9.13
CA ASP A 214 -25.54 30.91 8.73
C ASP A 214 -24.30 31.09 9.62
N GLY A 215 -23.14 31.30 9.00
CA GLY A 215 -21.92 31.69 9.72
C GLY A 215 -20.62 31.53 8.91
N ARG A 216 -20.35 32.48 8.03
CA ARG A 216 -19.17 32.55 7.15
C ARG A 216 -17.87 32.72 7.97
N LYS A 217 -17.23 31.63 8.38
CA LYS A 217 -15.79 31.57 8.67
C LYS A 217 -15.18 30.41 7.90
N ALA A 218 -14.24 30.70 7.00
CA ALA A 218 -13.55 29.70 6.19
C ALA A 218 -12.82 28.72 7.13
N LYS A 219 -13.36 27.51 7.33
CA LYS A 219 -12.63 26.41 7.96
C LYS A 219 -11.40 26.12 7.09
N THR A 220 -10.22 26.53 7.54
CA THR A 220 -8.94 26.15 6.95
C THR A 220 -8.87 24.63 6.96
N ARG A 221 -8.85 24.01 5.78
CA ARG A 221 -8.75 22.55 5.65
C ARG A 221 -7.46 22.09 6.33
N ARG A 222 -7.55 21.14 7.26
CA ARG A 222 -6.35 20.50 7.84
C ARG A 222 -5.67 19.70 6.74
N SER A 223 -4.41 20.04 6.49
CA SER A 223 -3.56 19.40 5.49
C SER A 223 -2.49 18.57 6.20
N ALA A 224 -1.97 17.55 5.53
CA ALA A 224 -0.84 16.78 6.03
C ALA A 224 0.43 17.63 5.96
N CYS A 225 1.26 17.59 7.00
CA CYS A 225 2.53 18.31 7.05
C CYS A 225 3.67 17.34 7.32
N ILE A 226 4.74 17.39 6.52
CA ILE A 226 6.02 16.71 6.79
C ILE A 226 7.09 17.78 6.80
N GLY A 227 7.67 18.06 7.97
CA GLY A 227 8.55 19.22 8.16
C GLY A 227 7.81 20.52 7.83
N GLU A 228 8.38 21.33 6.93
CA GLU A 228 7.77 22.59 6.47
C GLU A 228 6.81 22.42 5.28
N GLN A 229 6.72 21.21 4.72
CA GLN A 229 5.96 20.97 3.49
C GLN A 229 4.52 20.56 3.81
N VAL A 230 3.58 21.29 3.21
CA VAL A 230 2.14 21.04 3.32
C VAL A 230 1.65 20.28 2.09
N PHE A 231 0.95 19.17 2.32
CA PHE A 231 0.44 18.28 1.28
C PHE A 231 -1.09 18.29 1.23
N VAL A 232 -1.61 18.37 0.01
CA VAL A 232 -3.04 18.20 -0.27
C VAL A 232 -3.26 16.83 -0.88
N LEU A 233 -3.93 15.94 -0.16
CA LEU A 233 -3.93 14.51 -0.46
C LEU A 233 -5.31 13.98 -0.89
N PRO A 234 -5.34 13.01 -1.83
CA PRO A 234 -6.53 12.21 -2.10
C PRO A 234 -6.72 11.11 -1.05
N ASN A 235 -7.92 10.51 -1.01
CA ASN A 235 -8.23 9.44 -0.05
C ASN A 235 -7.28 8.25 -0.17
N SER A 236 -6.89 7.86 -1.40
CA SER A 236 -5.95 6.76 -1.63
C SER A 236 -4.61 6.95 -0.94
N ALA A 237 -4.10 8.18 -0.90
CA ALA A 237 -2.82 8.47 -0.24
C ALA A 237 -2.94 8.29 1.28
N ILE A 238 -4.08 8.67 1.86
CA ILE A 238 -4.39 8.47 3.28
C ILE A 238 -4.56 6.97 3.58
N LEU A 239 -5.26 6.23 2.71
CA LEU A 239 -5.42 4.79 2.86
C LEU A 239 -4.07 4.06 2.77
N CYS A 240 -3.19 4.48 1.85
CA CYS A 240 -1.83 3.96 1.74
C CYS A 240 -1.02 4.27 3.00
N MET A 241 -1.00 5.51 3.47
CA MET A 241 -0.34 5.88 4.74
C MET A 241 -0.85 5.05 5.91
N ASN A 242 -2.16 4.88 6.02
CA ASN A 242 -2.74 4.03 7.05
C ASN A 242 -2.26 2.59 6.88
N GLY A 243 -2.19 2.06 5.66
CA GLY A 243 -1.55 0.77 5.36
C GLY A 243 -0.11 0.68 5.89
N LEU A 244 0.72 1.69 5.59
CA LEU A 244 2.11 1.77 6.10
C LEU A 244 2.13 1.68 7.63
N SER A 245 1.28 2.46 8.31
CA SER A 245 1.24 2.47 9.78
C SER A 245 1.06 1.07 10.35
N HIS A 246 0.15 0.27 9.79
CA HIS A 246 -0.07 -1.09 10.27
C HIS A 246 1.12 -2.02 10.03
N PHE A 247 1.76 -1.96 8.86
CA PHE A 247 2.97 -2.75 8.61
C PHE A 247 4.09 -2.41 9.60
N LEU A 248 4.28 -1.11 9.91
CA LEU A 248 5.24 -0.70 10.92
C LEU A 248 4.89 -1.23 12.31
N GLN A 249 3.62 -1.19 12.69
CA GLN A 249 3.16 -1.73 13.98
C GLN A 249 3.43 -3.25 14.06
N LEU A 250 3.21 -3.99 12.97
CA LEU A 250 3.48 -5.43 12.89
C LEU A 250 4.96 -5.75 13.04
N ILE A 251 5.82 -4.99 12.36
CA ILE A 251 7.28 -5.13 12.48
C ILE A 251 7.72 -4.87 13.92
N SER A 252 7.13 -3.88 14.61
CA SER A 252 7.43 -3.63 16.02
C SER A 252 6.93 -4.73 16.96
N GLY A 253 5.75 -5.31 16.68
CA GLY A 253 5.13 -6.34 17.53
C GLY A 253 5.71 -7.73 17.32
N MET A 254 6.24 -8.04 16.13
CA MET A 254 6.81 -9.33 15.77
C MET A 254 8.17 -9.16 15.07
N PRO A 255 9.25 -8.79 15.79
CA PRO A 255 10.55 -8.55 15.17
C PRO A 255 11.14 -9.76 14.43
N SER A 256 10.80 -11.00 14.83
CA SER A 256 11.21 -12.22 14.13
C SER A 256 10.75 -12.25 12.67
N MET A 257 9.61 -11.63 12.37
CA MET A 257 9.00 -11.58 11.03
C MET A 257 9.23 -10.26 10.31
N ALA A 258 10.10 -9.40 10.84
CA ALA A 258 10.33 -8.08 10.29
C ALA A 258 10.72 -8.12 8.80
N ALA A 259 11.46 -9.15 8.37
CA ALA A 259 11.88 -9.33 6.98
C ALA A 259 10.72 -9.62 6.02
N ASP A 260 9.79 -10.51 6.40
CA ASP A 260 8.66 -10.89 5.56
C ASP A 260 7.64 -9.78 5.49
N ILE A 261 7.33 -9.17 6.65
CA ILE A 261 6.44 -8.01 6.73
C ILE A 261 6.99 -6.84 5.88
N SER A 262 8.32 -6.63 5.88
CA SER A 262 8.96 -5.62 5.03
C SER A 262 8.80 -5.92 3.54
N THR A 263 8.80 -7.20 3.14
CA THR A 263 8.56 -7.61 1.75
C THR A 263 7.13 -7.26 1.34
N SER A 264 6.15 -7.57 2.19
CA SER A 264 4.74 -7.21 1.98
C SER A 264 4.54 -5.69 1.90
N LEU A 265 5.28 -4.93 2.72
CA LEU A 265 5.27 -3.47 2.72
C LEU A 265 5.82 -2.87 1.43
N VAL A 266 6.95 -3.40 0.92
CA VAL A 266 7.50 -3.03 -0.41
C VAL A 266 6.48 -3.32 -1.51
N PHE A 267 5.81 -4.47 -1.45
CA PHE A 267 4.75 -4.81 -2.40
C PHE A 267 3.58 -3.82 -2.35
N HIS A 268 3.11 -3.46 -1.15
CA HIS A 268 2.06 -2.45 -0.96
C HIS A 268 2.43 -1.10 -1.57
N LEU A 269 3.66 -0.63 -1.35
CA LEU A 269 4.17 0.61 -1.93
C LEU A 269 4.25 0.54 -3.47
N ARG A 270 4.75 -0.57 -4.04
CA ARG A 270 4.79 -0.75 -5.50
C ARG A 270 3.38 -0.77 -6.11
N HIS A 271 2.42 -1.38 -5.41
CA HIS A 271 1.03 -1.40 -5.86
C HIS A 271 0.41 -0.01 -5.93
N PHE A 272 0.61 0.82 -4.89
CA PHE A 272 0.13 2.20 -4.91
C PHE A 272 0.72 3.01 -6.08
N ASN A 273 2.03 2.88 -6.33
CA ASN A 273 2.69 3.52 -7.48
C ASN A 273 2.10 3.06 -8.83
N ALA A 274 1.82 1.76 -8.98
CA ALA A 274 1.19 1.22 -10.18
C ALA A 274 -0.24 1.78 -10.40
N CYS A 275 -0.98 2.04 -9.31
CA CYS A 275 -2.29 2.70 -9.39
C CYS A 275 -2.17 4.14 -9.89
N CYS A 276 -1.24 4.93 -9.34
CA CYS A 276 -0.94 6.28 -9.83
C CYS A 276 -0.51 6.27 -11.31
N THR A 277 0.23 5.24 -11.72
CA THR A 277 0.67 5.07 -13.12
C THR A 277 -0.51 4.83 -14.07
N ARG A 278 -1.47 3.98 -13.69
CA ARG A 278 -2.69 3.74 -14.49
C ARG A 278 -3.54 5.00 -14.63
N LEU A 279 -3.59 5.85 -13.60
CA LEU A 279 -4.25 7.15 -13.71
C LEU A 279 -3.65 8.03 -14.81
N VAL A 280 -2.36 7.87 -15.13
CA VAL A 280 -1.65 8.64 -16.17
C VAL A 280 -1.74 7.98 -17.55
N LEU A 281 -1.59 6.64 -17.62
CA LEU A 281 -1.45 5.88 -18.87
C LEU A 281 -2.79 5.42 -19.45
N ASP A 282 -3.74 5.03 -18.62
CA ASP A 282 -4.99 4.43 -19.06
C ASP A 282 -6.15 5.41 -18.93
N ALA A 283 -6.74 5.76 -20.08
CA ALA A 283 -8.13 6.20 -20.10
C ALA A 283 -9.10 5.13 -19.52
N GLY A 284 -8.62 3.94 -19.12
CA GLY A 284 -9.35 2.89 -18.40
C GLY A 284 -9.71 3.22 -16.95
N ALA A 285 -8.97 4.12 -16.27
CA ALA A 285 -9.38 4.64 -14.95
C ALA A 285 -10.73 5.41 -15.01
N ARG A 286 -11.20 5.77 -16.21
CA ARG A 286 -12.54 6.36 -16.42
C ARG A 286 -13.68 5.43 -16.00
N GLN A 287 -13.49 4.11 -16.14
CA GLN A 287 -14.55 3.12 -15.88
C GLN A 287 -14.56 2.62 -14.44
N SER A 288 -13.39 2.42 -13.81
CA SER A 288 -13.30 1.89 -12.43
C SER A 288 -13.48 2.95 -11.34
N ALA A 289 -13.08 4.20 -11.59
CA ALA A 289 -13.22 5.33 -10.65
C ALA A 289 -14.43 6.24 -10.94
N GLY A 290 -15.19 5.96 -12.00
CA GLY A 290 -16.34 6.78 -12.43
C GLY A 290 -15.99 8.19 -12.93
N LEU A 291 -14.71 8.44 -13.25
CA LEU A 291 -14.24 9.76 -13.65
C LEU A 291 -14.48 9.99 -15.16
N LYS A 292 -15.35 10.96 -15.49
CA LYS A 292 -15.67 11.30 -16.89
C LYS A 292 -14.45 11.75 -17.70
N ASN A 293 -13.50 12.48 -17.09
CA ASN A 293 -12.26 12.94 -17.71
C ASN A 293 -11.11 13.05 -16.67
N ILE A 294 -9.88 12.67 -17.06
CA ILE A 294 -8.66 12.96 -16.28
C ILE A 294 -8.30 14.43 -16.53
N THR A 295 -8.27 15.23 -15.46
CA THR A 295 -8.03 16.68 -15.52
C THR A 295 -6.66 17.01 -14.90
N SER A 296 -6.15 18.21 -15.17
CA SER A 296 -4.92 18.73 -14.53
C SER A 296 -5.00 18.72 -13.00
N LYS A 297 -6.21 18.78 -12.42
CA LYS A 297 -6.45 18.65 -10.99
C LYS A 297 -6.14 17.24 -10.47
N HIS A 298 -6.57 16.19 -11.18
CA HIS A 298 -6.34 14.80 -10.77
C HIS A 298 -4.85 14.45 -10.86
N LEU A 299 -4.20 14.90 -11.95
CA LEU A 299 -2.75 14.82 -12.06
C LEU A 299 -2.13 15.55 -10.87
N ALA A 300 -2.43 16.83 -10.65
CA ALA A 300 -1.81 17.57 -9.55
C ALA A 300 -1.91 16.90 -8.17
N LEU A 301 -3.07 16.30 -7.85
CA LEU A 301 -3.26 15.53 -6.62
C LEU A 301 -2.47 14.22 -6.60
N ALA A 302 -2.34 13.53 -7.72
CA ALA A 302 -1.53 12.32 -7.82
C ALA A 302 -0.03 12.61 -7.64
N SER A 303 0.51 13.73 -8.14
CA SER A 303 1.90 14.14 -7.87
C SER A 303 2.10 14.40 -6.39
N GLN A 304 1.16 15.11 -5.75
CA GLN A 304 1.23 15.35 -4.31
C GLN A 304 1.19 14.07 -3.49
N ALA A 305 0.34 13.12 -3.89
CA ALA A 305 0.29 11.80 -3.27
C ALA A 305 1.62 11.04 -3.41
N LEU A 306 2.22 11.05 -4.60
CA LEU A 306 3.51 10.41 -4.86
C LEU A 306 4.64 11.05 -4.03
N ALA A 307 4.73 12.37 -4.03
CA ALA A 307 5.73 13.11 -3.26
C ALA A 307 5.60 12.84 -1.75
N PHE A 308 4.36 12.79 -1.24
CA PHE A 308 4.07 12.49 0.15
C PHE A 308 4.52 11.07 0.55
N ILE A 309 4.15 10.05 -0.23
CA ILE A 309 4.54 8.66 0.07
C ILE A 309 6.06 8.48 -0.10
N ALA A 310 6.70 9.17 -1.07
CA ALA A 310 8.16 9.16 -1.22
C ALA A 310 8.88 9.74 0.01
N ALA A 311 8.33 10.81 0.61
CA ALA A 311 8.83 11.36 1.86
C ALA A 311 8.72 10.33 3.00
N LEU A 312 7.53 9.73 3.19
CA LEU A 312 7.30 8.71 4.21
C LEU A 312 8.19 7.48 4.04
N THR A 313 8.49 7.07 2.80
CA THR A 313 9.33 5.91 2.50
C THR A 313 10.71 6.04 3.15
N SER A 314 11.23 7.27 3.29
CA SER A 314 12.53 7.51 3.96
C SER A 314 12.48 7.18 5.45
N HIS A 315 11.38 7.52 6.14
CA HIS A 315 11.18 7.21 7.56
C HIS A 315 10.90 5.72 7.78
N VAL A 316 10.08 5.13 6.90
CA VAL A 316 9.78 3.68 6.89
C VAL A 316 11.06 2.86 6.71
N ARG A 317 11.91 3.23 5.75
CA ARG A 317 13.21 2.58 5.51
C ARG A 317 14.09 2.59 6.75
N GLU A 318 14.21 3.74 7.41
CA GLU A 318 15.02 3.88 8.62
C GLU A 318 14.46 3.03 9.77
N PHE A 319 13.15 2.97 9.93
CA PHE A 319 12.52 2.09 10.90
C PHE A 319 12.82 0.61 10.61
N VAL A 320 12.59 0.14 9.38
CA VAL A 320 12.88 -1.25 8.99
C VAL A 320 14.35 -1.60 9.23
N ARG A 321 15.27 -0.69 8.89
CA ARG A 321 16.71 -0.85 9.11
C ARG A 321 17.06 -1.14 10.58
N ARG A 322 16.31 -0.56 11.53
CA ARG A 322 16.52 -0.77 12.98
C ARG A 322 15.97 -2.09 13.48
N TYR A 323 14.94 -2.64 12.84
CA TYR A 323 14.28 -3.88 13.25
C TYR A 323 14.79 -5.14 12.52
N ALA A 324 15.37 -5.02 11.32
CA ALA A 324 15.76 -6.15 10.48
C ALA A 324 17.02 -6.94 10.92
N GLY A 325 17.48 -6.80 12.17
CA GLY A 325 18.73 -7.42 12.66
C GLY A 325 19.97 -7.02 11.85
N ARG A 326 21.15 -7.58 12.14
CA ARG A 326 22.42 -7.24 11.43
C ARG A 326 22.64 -7.98 10.10
N GLY A 327 21.85 -9.00 9.78
CA GLY A 327 22.10 -9.92 8.64
C GLY A 327 21.33 -9.59 7.34
N ALA A 328 20.07 -9.15 7.43
CA ALA A 328 19.20 -8.89 6.27
C ALA A 328 19.04 -7.38 5.95
N THR A 329 19.69 -6.52 6.72
CA THR A 329 19.59 -5.04 6.63
C THR A 329 19.93 -4.45 5.26
N PRO A 330 21.01 -4.89 4.56
CA PRO A 330 21.45 -4.20 3.34
C PRO A 330 20.46 -4.36 2.17
N LEU A 331 19.95 -5.58 1.96
CA LEU A 331 19.06 -5.88 0.83
C LEU A 331 17.73 -5.12 0.97
N ARG A 332 17.14 -5.12 2.18
CA ARG A 332 15.86 -4.44 2.43
C ARG A 332 15.96 -2.94 2.25
N VAL A 333 17.05 -2.34 2.73
CA VAL A 333 17.34 -0.92 2.54
C VAL A 333 17.37 -0.54 1.05
N VAL A 334 18.01 -1.38 0.21
CA VAL A 334 18.07 -1.18 -1.24
C VAL A 334 16.69 -1.25 -1.89
N GLU A 335 15.83 -2.20 -1.49
CA GLU A 335 14.46 -2.30 -2.02
C GLU A 335 13.63 -1.04 -1.72
N PHE A 336 13.74 -0.48 -0.51
CA PHE A 336 13.06 0.78 -0.18
C PHE A 336 13.63 1.98 -0.94
N ASP A 337 14.95 2.04 -1.17
CA ASP A 337 15.57 3.08 -1.99
C ASP A 337 15.12 3.00 -3.45
N GLU A 338 14.99 1.79 -4.00
CA GLU A 338 14.42 1.56 -5.32
C GLU A 338 12.96 2.03 -5.40
N VAL A 339 12.14 1.66 -4.42
CA VAL A 339 10.74 2.12 -4.34
C VAL A 339 10.69 3.65 -4.31
N LYS A 340 11.48 4.30 -3.46
CA LYS A 340 11.51 5.77 -3.40
C LYS A 340 11.87 6.39 -4.77
N ARG A 341 12.84 5.82 -5.48
CA ARG A 341 13.21 6.26 -6.83
C ARG A 341 12.05 6.11 -7.82
N LEU A 342 11.31 5.00 -7.77
CA LEU A 342 10.14 4.78 -8.63
C LEU A 342 9.05 5.84 -8.43
N TYR A 343 8.84 6.28 -7.18
CA TYR A 343 7.87 7.34 -6.88
C TYR A 343 8.32 8.71 -7.43
N GLN A 344 9.60 9.05 -7.27
CA GLN A 344 10.16 10.31 -7.79
C GLN A 344 10.14 10.35 -9.32
N GLU A 345 10.46 9.23 -9.97
CA GLU A 345 10.37 9.08 -11.42
C GLU A 345 8.91 9.26 -11.89
N GLN A 346 7.96 8.62 -11.22
CA GLN A 346 6.55 8.73 -11.57
C GLN A 346 6.00 10.15 -11.33
N GLU A 347 6.46 10.83 -10.27
CA GLU A 347 6.15 12.24 -10.02
C GLU A 347 6.63 13.12 -11.19
N SER A 348 7.87 12.94 -11.65
CA SER A 348 8.42 13.66 -12.80
C SER A 348 7.58 13.41 -14.07
N ARG A 349 7.29 12.14 -14.38
CA ARG A 349 6.47 11.77 -15.55
C ARG A 349 5.10 12.44 -15.53
N MET A 350 4.54 12.62 -14.33
CA MET A 350 3.22 13.21 -14.17
C MET A 350 3.26 14.74 -14.30
N ASN A 351 4.36 15.38 -13.88
CA ASN A 351 4.64 16.79 -14.16
C ASN A 351 4.90 17.04 -15.65
N ASP A 352 5.68 16.18 -16.32
CA ASP A 352 5.91 16.24 -17.76
C ASP A 352 4.58 16.13 -18.53
N LYS A 353 3.67 15.26 -18.06
CA LYS A 353 2.34 15.13 -18.67
C LYS A 353 1.50 16.40 -18.56
N LEU A 354 1.62 17.15 -17.46
CA LEU A 354 0.96 18.45 -17.31
C LEU A 354 1.52 19.45 -18.32
N VAL A 355 2.84 19.47 -18.51
CA VAL A 355 3.51 20.31 -19.52
C VAL A 355 3.05 19.93 -20.94
N ASP A 356 2.95 18.65 -21.27
CA ASP A 356 2.48 18.15 -22.56
C ASP A 356 1.01 18.53 -22.87
N ILE A 357 0.14 18.52 -21.86
CA ILE A 357 -1.26 18.96 -22.03
C ILE A 357 -1.29 20.43 -22.46
N ILE A 358 -0.47 21.25 -21.81
CA ILE A 358 -0.41 22.69 -22.12
C ILE A 358 0.31 22.96 -23.44
N SER A 359 1.35 22.21 -23.77
CA SER A 359 2.01 22.28 -25.06
C SER A 359 1.02 22.04 -26.21
N ARG A 360 0.16 21.04 -26.09
CA ARG A 360 -0.90 20.76 -27.08
C ARG A 360 -1.94 21.86 -27.17
N LEU A 361 -2.30 22.47 -26.05
CA LEU A 361 -3.21 23.62 -26.01
C LEU A 361 -2.59 24.85 -26.70
N ALA A 362 -1.32 25.14 -26.42
CA ALA A 362 -0.57 26.20 -27.09
C ALA A 362 -0.54 26.01 -28.60
N GLN A 363 -0.26 24.79 -29.08
CA GLN A 363 -0.28 24.46 -30.50
C GLN A 363 -1.65 24.72 -31.14
N ALA A 364 -2.75 24.43 -30.43
CA ALA A 364 -4.09 24.72 -30.92
C ALA A 364 -4.31 26.24 -31.08
N HIS A 365 -3.85 27.05 -30.12
CA HIS A 365 -3.91 28.51 -30.23
C HIS A 365 -3.00 29.06 -31.34
N VAL A 366 -1.80 28.50 -31.52
CA VAL A 366 -0.88 28.86 -32.62
C VAL A 366 -1.50 28.56 -33.98
N LYS A 367 -2.28 27.48 -34.13
CA LYS A 367 -3.03 27.23 -35.37
C LYS A 367 -4.06 28.33 -35.65
N VAL A 368 -4.80 28.76 -34.64
CA VAL A 368 -5.76 29.88 -34.78
C VAL A 368 -5.02 31.17 -35.13
N LEU A 369 -3.90 31.44 -34.46
CA LEU A 369 -3.03 32.60 -34.69
C LEU A 369 -2.64 32.75 -36.16
N LYS A 370 -2.22 31.65 -36.80
CA LYS A 370 -1.79 31.61 -38.22
C LYS A 370 -2.89 32.00 -39.22
N HIS A 371 -4.15 31.97 -38.83
CA HIS A 371 -5.29 32.31 -39.68
C HIS A 371 -5.82 33.74 -39.44
N ILE A 372 -5.19 34.52 -38.56
CA ILE A 372 -5.60 35.89 -38.25
C ILE A 372 -5.04 36.85 -39.31
N GLY A 373 -5.90 37.69 -39.87
CA GLY A 373 -5.50 38.81 -40.73
C GLY A 373 -5.08 40.03 -39.89
N TRP A 374 -3.78 40.20 -39.67
CA TRP A 374 -3.20 41.24 -38.81
C TRP A 374 -3.41 42.67 -39.34
N ASP A 375 -3.61 42.83 -40.64
CA ASP A 375 -3.79 44.13 -41.30
C ASP A 375 -5.23 44.69 -41.21
N ASN A 376 -6.18 43.93 -40.66
CA ASN A 376 -7.63 44.18 -40.80
C ASN A 376 -8.23 45.21 -39.81
N GLY A 377 -7.43 46.15 -39.28
CA GLY A 377 -7.98 47.28 -38.51
C GLY A 377 -8.58 46.99 -37.11
N GLN A 378 -8.70 45.73 -36.66
CA GLN A 378 -9.24 45.42 -35.32
C GLN A 378 -8.30 45.90 -34.20
N LYS A 379 -8.85 46.65 -33.22
CA LYS A 379 -8.09 47.22 -32.08
C LYS A 379 -8.14 46.35 -30.81
N ASP A 380 -9.03 45.37 -30.74
CA ASP A 380 -9.22 44.56 -29.54
C ASP A 380 -8.30 43.32 -29.53
N VAL A 381 -7.94 42.88 -28.32
CA VAL A 381 -7.13 41.67 -28.10
C VAL A 381 -7.80 40.47 -28.78
N HIS A 382 -7.04 39.76 -29.61
CA HIS A 382 -7.58 38.61 -30.32
C HIS A 382 -8.08 37.51 -29.36
N PRO A 383 -9.20 36.82 -29.68
CA PRO A 383 -9.81 35.80 -28.81
C PRO A 383 -8.88 34.65 -28.41
N TYR A 384 -7.89 34.31 -29.25
CA TYR A 384 -6.92 33.25 -28.94
C TYR A 384 -6.09 33.61 -27.70
N MET A 385 -5.66 34.88 -27.57
CA MET A 385 -4.80 35.35 -26.48
C MET A 385 -5.59 35.43 -25.18
N ALA A 386 -6.83 35.93 -25.24
CA ALA A 386 -7.73 35.94 -24.09
C ALA A 386 -7.99 34.52 -23.55
N THR A 387 -8.17 33.54 -24.45
CA THR A 387 -8.37 32.14 -24.08
C THR A 387 -7.08 31.52 -23.51
N LEU A 388 -5.92 31.76 -24.13
CA LEU A 388 -4.62 31.28 -23.64
C LEU A 388 -4.33 31.78 -22.23
N VAL A 389 -4.53 33.07 -21.95
CA VAL A 389 -4.34 33.66 -20.62
C VAL A 389 -5.30 33.06 -19.61
N LYS A 390 -6.57 32.86 -19.98
CA LYS A 390 -7.57 32.22 -19.13
C LYS A 390 -7.16 30.79 -18.76
N ASP A 391 -6.73 30.00 -19.74
CA ASP A 391 -6.34 28.60 -19.52
C ASP A 391 -5.05 28.49 -18.70
N THR A 392 -4.08 29.37 -18.95
CA THR A 392 -2.84 29.47 -18.17
C THR A 392 -3.13 29.86 -16.72
N THR A 393 -3.99 30.85 -16.50
CA THR A 393 -4.37 31.32 -15.17
C THR A 393 -5.14 30.25 -14.40
N SER A 394 -6.06 29.56 -15.09
CA SER A 394 -6.82 28.44 -14.53
C SER A 394 -5.89 27.31 -14.08
N LEU A 395 -4.93 26.91 -14.94
CA LEU A 395 -3.93 25.91 -14.56
C LEU A 395 -3.09 26.37 -13.36
N HIS A 396 -2.53 27.58 -13.42
CA HIS A 396 -1.71 28.11 -12.32
C HIS A 396 -2.48 28.10 -11.00
N CYS A 397 -3.75 28.54 -11.01
CA CYS A 397 -4.62 28.49 -9.83
C CYS A 397 -4.82 27.06 -9.30
N ILE A 398 -5.05 26.09 -10.19
CA ILE A 398 -5.17 24.67 -9.81
C ILE A 398 -3.87 24.18 -9.16
N LEU A 399 -2.71 24.46 -9.76
CA LEU A 399 -1.42 24.01 -9.27
C LEU A 399 -1.06 24.66 -7.93
N THR A 400 -1.17 25.99 -7.79
CA THR A 400 -0.86 26.71 -6.54
C THR A 400 -1.78 26.32 -5.39
N LYS A 401 -3.02 25.91 -5.68
CA LYS A 401 -3.95 25.42 -4.64
C LYS A 401 -3.61 24.02 -4.15
N LYS A 402 -2.86 23.23 -4.93
CA LYS A 402 -2.61 21.81 -4.65
C LYS A 402 -1.15 21.49 -4.33
N MET A 403 -0.22 22.28 -4.84
CA MET A 403 1.21 21.99 -4.77
C MET A 403 2.00 23.14 -4.13
N PRO A 404 3.16 22.85 -3.52
CA PRO A 404 4.11 23.86 -3.08
C PRO A 404 4.66 24.68 -4.24
N LYS A 405 5.06 25.92 -3.95
CA LYS A 405 5.59 26.88 -4.95
C LYS A 405 6.75 26.31 -5.79
N GLY A 406 7.64 25.53 -5.16
CA GLY A 406 8.75 24.88 -5.86
C GLY A 406 8.29 23.93 -6.97
N THR A 407 7.34 23.04 -6.66
CA THR A 407 6.76 22.10 -7.64
C THR A 407 5.90 22.82 -8.69
N VAL A 408 5.23 23.92 -8.33
CA VAL A 408 4.52 24.73 -9.35
C VAL A 408 5.52 25.30 -10.36
N ALA A 409 6.69 25.75 -9.90
CA ALA A 409 7.72 26.30 -10.78
C ALA A 409 8.28 25.25 -11.74
N THR A 410 8.45 23.98 -11.32
CA THR A 410 8.94 22.91 -12.20
C THR A 410 8.00 22.61 -13.37
N VAL A 411 6.70 22.89 -13.24
CA VAL A 411 5.71 22.75 -14.32
C VAL A 411 5.57 24.05 -15.12
N MET A 412 5.44 25.20 -14.45
CA MET A 412 5.10 26.46 -15.11
C MET A 412 6.26 27.07 -15.90
N VAL A 413 7.52 26.90 -15.45
CA VAL A 413 8.67 27.43 -16.18
C VAL A 413 8.81 26.78 -17.57
N PRO A 414 8.80 25.44 -17.71
CA PRO A 414 8.75 24.79 -19.03
C PRO A 414 7.57 25.23 -19.89
N VAL A 415 6.38 25.41 -19.30
CA VAL A 415 5.19 25.89 -20.02
C VAL A 415 5.45 27.25 -20.67
N PHE A 416 5.98 28.22 -19.94
CA PHE A 416 6.27 29.54 -20.50
C PHE A 416 7.38 29.51 -21.55
N LEU A 417 8.38 28.64 -21.40
CA LEU A 417 9.41 28.42 -22.42
C LEU A 417 8.81 27.84 -23.72
N ILE A 418 7.87 26.91 -23.61
CA ILE A 418 7.13 26.35 -24.75
C ILE A 418 6.31 27.42 -25.44
N TYR A 419 5.63 28.30 -24.68
CA TYR A 419 4.89 29.42 -25.27
C TYR A 419 5.82 30.34 -26.04
N LYS A 420 6.95 30.74 -25.44
CA LYS A 420 7.94 31.61 -26.09
C LYS A 420 8.45 30.99 -27.40
N ALA A 421 8.75 29.69 -27.40
CA ALA A 421 9.24 28.99 -28.58
C ALA A 421 8.17 28.88 -29.68
N GLN A 422 6.98 28.35 -29.36
CA GLN A 422 5.95 28.06 -30.35
C GLN A 422 5.32 29.33 -30.93
N PHE A 423 4.96 30.30 -30.10
CA PHE A 423 4.42 31.57 -30.57
C PHE A 423 5.52 32.40 -31.25
N GLY A 424 6.73 32.45 -30.69
CA GLY A 424 7.86 33.15 -31.30
C GLY A 424 8.15 32.68 -32.72
N GLN A 425 8.18 31.36 -32.94
CA GLN A 425 8.35 30.79 -34.28
C GLN A 425 7.16 31.14 -35.19
N ALA A 426 5.92 31.06 -34.70
CA ALA A 426 4.75 31.38 -35.52
C ALA A 426 4.71 32.86 -35.95
N PHE A 427 5.12 33.79 -35.08
CA PHE A 427 5.23 35.20 -35.42
C PHE A 427 6.35 35.48 -36.44
N GLN A 428 7.48 34.77 -36.33
CA GLN A 428 8.56 34.86 -37.32
C GLN A 428 8.11 34.35 -38.69
N GLU A 429 7.34 33.27 -38.74
CA GLU A 429 6.80 32.69 -39.98
C GLU A 429 5.74 33.60 -40.65
N MET A 430 4.90 34.28 -39.85
CA MET A 430 3.86 35.16 -40.38
C MET A 430 4.38 36.51 -40.89
N GLY A 431 5.46 37.04 -40.29
CA GLY A 431 6.15 38.26 -40.71
C GLY A 431 5.21 39.45 -40.94
N ALA A 432 4.83 40.19 -39.89
CA ALA A 432 3.98 41.37 -40.02
C ALA A 432 4.62 42.41 -40.98
N VAL A 433 3.97 42.58 -42.13
CA VAL A 433 4.47 43.40 -43.25
C VAL A 433 4.25 44.90 -42.98
N THR A 434 3.19 45.25 -42.26
CA THR A 434 2.81 46.64 -41.93
C THR A 434 3.27 47.04 -40.53
N GLU A 435 3.55 48.34 -40.33
CA GLU A 435 3.89 48.91 -39.02
C GLU A 435 2.72 48.78 -38.03
N SER A 436 1.49 48.97 -38.52
CA SER A 436 0.26 48.77 -37.73
C SER A 436 -0.01 47.31 -37.35
N GLY A 437 0.51 46.34 -38.11
CA GLY A 437 0.49 44.92 -37.77
C GLY A 437 1.62 44.49 -36.82
N ARG A 438 2.70 45.27 -36.72
CA ARG A 438 3.81 45.04 -35.77
C ARG A 438 3.54 45.63 -34.38
N ASP A 439 2.82 46.75 -34.32
CA ASP A 439 2.41 47.38 -33.06
C ASP A 439 1.26 46.62 -32.35
N ARG A 440 0.63 45.65 -33.03
CA ARG A 440 -0.44 44.79 -32.52
C ARG A 440 0.09 43.42 -32.14
#